data_AF-A0A522NVZ8-F1
#
_entry.id   AF-A0A522NVZ8-F1
#
_cell.length_a   1.000
_cell.length_b   1.000
_cell.length_c   1.000
_cell.angle_alpha   90.00
_cell.angle_beta   90.00
_cell.angle_gamma   90.00
#
_symmetry.space_group_name_H-M   'P 1'
#
loop_
_entity.id
_entity.type
_entity.pdbx_description
1 polymer ?
#
loop_
_entity_poly.entity_id
_entity_poly.type
_entity_poly.pdbx_seq_one_letter_code
_entity_poly.pdbx_strand_id
1 'polypeptide(L)'
;MLRVVDLSSAPADGPASPPGVIVAVGSAADIALAGFWLDAATFTLTEDACADRRVVTVDSVSDALGELTERCRRWPHASGICDDVLRAVDPRGPTLSAVVTESLGYSTLQAGPEFARWLHERGPVRMPDITDPVRARRDGDIVRIAFNRPQRHNAFSTDARAALLEALAVAQLDPSVAGIVLSGNGPSFCSGGDLAEFGTFADPASAHLARTRYSPALALDALTTRLGRACRAEVHGRVMGSGLEMAAFCGWVTARGDTVFGLPELSLGLIPGAGGTVSVTRRIGRWRTAYLVLSGHTVDAETALAWGLVDEA
;
A
#
# COMPACT_ATOMS: atom_id res chain seq x y z
N MET A 1 16.32 13.75 0.30
CA MET A 1 17.37 13.46 -0.70
C MET A 1 17.71 11.99 -0.56
N LEU A 2 17.73 11.22 -1.66
CA LEU A 2 18.06 9.79 -1.65
C LEU A 2 19.58 9.63 -1.48
N ARG A 3 20.01 8.74 -0.59
CA ARG A 3 21.41 8.35 -0.39
C ARG A 3 21.62 6.92 -0.89
N VAL A 4 22.63 6.72 -1.73
CA VAL A 4 23.05 5.37 -2.15
C VAL A 4 24.20 4.89 -1.28
N VAL A 5 24.17 3.62 -0.88
CA VAL A 5 25.25 2.97 -0.12
C VAL A 5 25.69 1.71 -0.88
N ASP A 6 26.94 1.68 -1.30
CA ASP A 6 27.56 0.50 -1.92
C ASP A 6 28.11 -0.43 -0.83
N LEU A 7 27.53 -1.63 -0.72
CA LEU A 7 27.89 -2.62 0.29
C LEU A 7 29.26 -3.26 0.06
N SER A 8 29.83 -3.15 -1.15
CA SER A 8 31.18 -3.63 -1.46
C SER A 8 32.28 -2.71 -0.91
N SER A 9 31.91 -1.47 -0.55
CA SER A 9 32.84 -0.45 -0.05
C SER A 9 33.02 -0.51 1.48
N ALA A 10 34.16 -0.01 1.98
CA ALA A 10 34.47 0.06 3.42
C ALA A 10 33.31 0.69 4.22
N PRO A 11 33.10 0.34 5.51
CA PRO A 11 31.89 0.72 6.22
C PRO A 11 31.69 2.23 6.17
N ALA A 12 30.69 2.66 5.40
CA ALA A 12 30.31 4.05 5.32
C ALA A 12 29.92 4.54 6.72
N ASP A 13 30.19 5.80 7.03
CA ASP A 13 29.67 6.46 8.23
C ASP A 13 28.18 6.13 8.38
N GLY A 14 27.77 5.86 9.62
CA GLY A 14 26.41 5.48 9.96
C GLY A 14 25.36 6.45 9.37
N PRO A 15 24.09 6.03 9.30
CA PRO A 15 23.04 6.90 8.79
C PRO A 15 22.99 8.21 9.58
N ALA A 16 22.81 9.34 8.87
CA ALA A 16 22.48 10.61 9.51
C ALA A 16 21.15 10.47 10.26
N SER A 17 20.89 11.34 11.24
CA SER A 17 19.61 11.36 11.95
C SER A 17 18.87 12.67 11.66
N PRO A 18 17.67 12.66 11.05
CA PRO A 18 16.97 11.49 10.50
C PRO A 18 17.60 10.98 9.18
N PRO A 19 17.51 9.66 8.88
CA PRO A 19 18.26 9.01 7.80
C PRO A 19 17.84 9.40 6.38
N GLY A 20 16.59 9.81 6.18
CA GLY A 20 16.01 9.95 4.84
C GLY A 20 16.01 8.62 4.07
N VAL A 21 15.67 8.68 2.77
CA VAL A 21 15.65 7.50 1.90
C VAL A 21 17.08 7.00 1.66
N ILE A 22 17.38 5.77 2.07
CA ILE A 22 18.67 5.12 1.88
C ILE A 22 18.47 3.86 1.03
N VAL A 23 19.12 3.81 -0.14
CA VAL A 23 19.13 2.62 -1.00
C VAL A 23 20.51 1.99 -0.93
N ALA A 24 20.59 0.77 -0.41
CA ALA A 24 21.82 -0.01 -0.43
C ALA A 24 21.90 -0.82 -1.72
N VAL A 25 23.11 -1.09 -2.21
CA VAL A 25 23.36 -1.94 -3.39
C VAL A 25 24.54 -2.87 -3.15
N GLY A 26 24.48 -4.09 -3.66
CA GLY A 26 25.59 -5.03 -3.55
C GLY A 26 25.28 -6.39 -4.18
N SER A 27 26.33 -7.18 -4.38
CA SER A 27 26.19 -8.58 -4.78
C SER A 27 25.62 -9.43 -3.64
N ALA A 28 25.23 -10.68 -3.95
CA ALA A 28 24.81 -11.65 -2.94
C ALA A 28 25.88 -11.87 -1.84
N ALA A 29 27.17 -11.78 -2.20
CA ALA A 29 28.27 -11.91 -1.25
C ALA A 29 28.35 -10.71 -0.29
N ASP A 30 28.17 -9.49 -0.81
CA ASP A 30 28.18 -8.27 0.00
C ASP A 30 26.98 -8.26 0.98
N ILE A 31 25.81 -8.63 0.48
CA ILE A 31 24.56 -8.71 1.25
C ILE A 31 24.71 -9.67 2.45
N ALA A 32 25.35 -10.82 2.25
CA ALA A 32 25.55 -11.82 3.31
C ALA A 32 26.37 -11.28 4.50
N LEU A 33 27.20 -10.26 4.28
CA LEU A 33 28.07 -9.65 5.28
C LEU A 33 27.54 -8.30 5.81
N ALA A 34 26.50 -7.73 5.18
CA ALA A 34 26.06 -6.35 5.41
C ALA A 34 24.88 -6.20 6.40
N GLY A 35 24.79 -7.04 7.45
CA GLY A 35 23.63 -7.11 8.34
C GLY A 35 23.14 -5.76 8.88
N PHE A 36 24.06 -4.88 9.29
CA PHE A 36 23.72 -3.52 9.74
C PHE A 36 23.01 -2.71 8.65
N TRP A 37 23.54 -2.70 7.43
CA TRP A 37 22.98 -1.89 6.34
C TRP A 37 21.68 -2.46 5.80
N LEU A 38 21.48 -3.78 5.85
CA LEU A 38 20.19 -4.39 5.51
C LEU A 38 19.08 -3.88 6.44
N ASP A 39 19.38 -3.65 7.71
CA ASP A 39 18.41 -3.08 8.65
C ASP A 39 18.35 -1.55 8.56
N ALA A 40 19.46 -0.86 8.33
CA ALA A 40 19.48 0.60 8.28
C ALA A 40 18.83 1.15 6.99
N ALA A 41 19.06 0.51 5.84
CA ALA A 41 18.57 0.96 4.55
C ALA A 41 17.03 0.98 4.50
N THR A 42 16.49 1.84 3.64
CA THR A 42 15.07 1.83 3.26
C THR A 42 14.77 0.53 2.51
N PHE A 43 15.65 0.12 1.59
CA PHE A 43 15.73 -1.21 0.99
C PHE A 43 17.10 -1.41 0.32
N THR A 44 17.42 -2.66 -0.01
CA THR A 44 18.63 -3.04 -0.73
C THR A 44 18.28 -3.55 -2.13
N LEU A 45 19.01 -3.13 -3.15
CA LEU A 45 18.89 -3.64 -4.52
C LEU A 45 20.04 -4.57 -4.86
N THR A 46 19.75 -5.57 -5.69
CA THR A 46 20.75 -6.48 -6.25
C THR A 46 20.25 -7.04 -7.58
N GLU A 47 21.17 -7.51 -8.42
CA GLU A 47 20.85 -8.28 -9.63
C GLU A 47 20.86 -9.79 -9.34
N ASP A 48 21.36 -10.19 -8.17
CA ASP A 48 21.43 -11.59 -7.76
C ASP A 48 20.12 -12.07 -7.14
N ALA A 49 19.82 -13.36 -7.30
CA ALA A 49 18.69 -13.97 -6.62
C ALA A 49 18.89 -13.92 -5.09
N CYS A 50 17.96 -13.29 -4.37
CA CYS A 50 18.03 -13.18 -2.91
C CYS A 50 16.65 -13.37 -2.27
N ALA A 51 16.57 -14.28 -1.30
CA ALA A 51 15.34 -14.57 -0.56
C ALA A 51 15.10 -13.62 0.64
N ASP A 52 16.10 -12.82 1.02
CA ASP A 52 15.97 -11.88 2.13
C ASP A 52 14.94 -10.79 1.80
N ARG A 53 13.92 -10.65 2.64
CA ARG A 53 12.83 -9.68 2.43
C ARG A 53 13.29 -8.21 2.46
N ARG A 54 14.49 -7.94 2.98
CA ARG A 54 15.13 -6.61 3.01
C ARG A 54 15.72 -6.22 1.65
N VAL A 55 15.85 -7.21 0.77
CA VAL A 55 16.45 -7.10 -0.56
C VAL A 55 15.37 -7.22 -1.64
N VAL A 56 15.54 -6.43 -2.70
CA VAL A 56 14.74 -6.47 -3.92
C VAL A 56 15.67 -6.79 -5.08
N THR A 57 15.43 -7.92 -5.73
CA THR A 57 16.14 -8.28 -6.97
C THR A 57 15.53 -7.49 -8.13
N VAL A 58 16.39 -6.88 -8.95
CA VAL A 58 16.04 -6.08 -10.13
C VAL A 58 16.89 -6.52 -11.31
N ASP A 59 16.41 -6.29 -12.54
CA ASP A 59 17.15 -6.67 -13.75
C ASP A 59 18.45 -5.88 -13.93
N SER A 60 18.45 -4.62 -13.51
CA SER A 60 19.59 -3.69 -13.59
C SER A 60 19.56 -2.77 -12.39
N VAL A 61 20.55 -2.89 -11.51
CA VAL A 61 20.69 -2.02 -10.33
C VAL A 61 20.93 -0.57 -10.76
N SER A 62 21.70 -0.36 -11.83
CA SER A 62 21.99 0.97 -12.36
C SER A 62 20.73 1.68 -12.83
N ASP A 63 19.88 1.01 -13.61
CA ASP A 63 18.65 1.61 -14.14
C ASP A 63 17.64 1.87 -13.02
N ALA A 64 17.45 0.91 -12.11
CA ALA A 64 16.58 1.06 -10.94
C ALA A 64 17.01 2.24 -10.05
N LEU A 65 18.32 2.42 -9.82
CA LEU A 65 18.84 3.58 -9.09
C LEU A 65 18.60 4.90 -9.81
N GLY A 66 18.75 4.94 -11.14
CA GLY A 66 18.47 6.11 -11.97
C GLY A 66 17.01 6.55 -11.82
N GLU A 67 16.08 5.62 -11.98
CA GLU A 67 14.64 5.85 -11.84
C GLU A 67 14.27 6.31 -10.42
N LEU A 68 14.75 5.61 -9.40
CA LEU A 68 14.50 5.97 -8.00
C LEU A 68 15.05 7.36 -7.66
N THR A 69 16.23 7.70 -8.18
CA THR A 69 16.84 9.02 -7.96
C THR A 69 15.98 10.11 -8.56
N GLU A 70 15.52 9.96 -9.81
CA GLU A 70 14.66 10.94 -10.46
C GLU A 70 13.31 11.08 -9.75
N ARG A 71 12.70 9.95 -9.36
CA ARG A 71 11.43 9.97 -8.63
C ARG A 71 11.54 10.64 -7.27
N CYS A 72 12.55 10.29 -6.47
CA CYS A 72 12.80 10.93 -5.17
C CYS A 72 13.16 12.40 -5.31
N ARG A 73 13.75 12.82 -6.44
CA ARG A 73 14.00 14.24 -6.75
C ARG A 73 12.73 14.97 -7.16
N ARG A 74 11.80 14.32 -7.87
CA ARG A 74 10.50 14.88 -8.25
C ARG A 74 9.55 15.00 -7.06
N TRP A 75 9.62 14.06 -6.11
CA TRP A 75 8.74 13.96 -4.94
C TRP A 75 9.51 13.87 -3.60
N PRO A 76 10.39 14.83 -3.28
CA PRO A 76 11.27 14.76 -2.10
C PRO A 76 10.52 14.71 -0.77
N HIS A 77 9.40 15.42 -0.62
CA HIS A 77 8.61 15.41 0.63
C HIS A 77 7.87 14.09 0.79
N ALA A 78 7.14 13.64 -0.24
CA ALA A 78 6.42 12.36 -0.18
C ALA A 78 7.37 11.19 0.05
N SER A 79 8.55 11.21 -0.59
CA SER A 79 9.56 10.14 -0.43
C SER A 79 10.13 10.11 0.99
N GLY A 80 10.47 11.27 1.56
CA GLY A 80 10.98 11.36 2.93
C GLY A 80 9.94 10.94 3.97
N ILE A 81 8.73 11.48 3.87
CA ILE A 81 7.63 11.14 4.79
C ILE A 81 7.22 9.67 4.66
N CYS A 82 7.30 9.07 3.46
CA CYS A 82 7.08 7.64 3.28
C CYS A 82 8.07 6.81 4.10
N ASP A 83 9.37 7.12 4.02
CA ASP A 83 10.41 6.43 4.78
C ASP A 83 10.21 6.62 6.30
N ASP A 84 9.91 7.85 6.75
CA ASP A 84 9.64 8.15 8.16
C ASP A 84 8.44 7.34 8.69
N VAL A 85 7.33 7.31 7.96
CA VAL A 85 6.13 6.54 8.35
C VAL A 85 6.43 5.04 8.41
N LEU A 86 7.09 4.48 7.39
CA LEU A 86 7.42 3.06 7.35
C LEU A 86 8.42 2.64 8.44
N ARG A 87 9.26 3.56 8.93
CA ARG A 87 10.15 3.34 10.08
C ARG A 87 9.43 3.50 11.42
N ALA A 88 8.46 4.41 11.51
CA ALA A 88 7.71 4.67 12.73
C ALA A 88 6.63 3.62 13.01
N VAL A 89 6.09 2.97 11.98
CA VAL A 89 5.09 1.91 12.12
C VAL A 89 5.72 0.62 12.60
N ASP A 90 5.34 0.17 13.80
CA ASP A 90 5.59 -1.21 14.23
C ASP A 90 4.53 -2.14 13.60
N PRO A 91 4.90 -3.05 12.67
CA PRO A 91 3.95 -3.95 12.03
C PRO A 91 3.31 -4.95 13.01
N ARG A 92 3.91 -5.20 14.18
CA ARG A 92 3.35 -6.07 15.22
C ARG A 92 2.52 -5.30 16.25
N GLY A 93 2.55 -3.97 16.18
CA GLY A 93 1.82 -3.10 17.08
C GLY A 93 0.33 -2.96 16.71
N PRO A 94 -0.43 -2.22 17.55
CA PRO A 94 -1.85 -1.95 17.30
C PRO A 94 -2.09 -1.22 15.98
N THR A 95 -3.03 -1.73 15.18
CA THR A 95 -3.37 -1.19 13.87
C THR A 95 -3.83 0.26 13.93
N LEU A 96 -4.57 0.65 14.97
CA LEU A 96 -5.05 2.03 15.13
C LEU A 96 -3.90 3.04 15.20
N SER A 97 -2.87 2.77 16.01
CA SER A 97 -1.72 3.67 16.14
C SER A 97 -1.00 3.84 14.82
N ALA A 98 -0.82 2.75 14.07
CA ALA A 98 -0.16 2.77 12.77
C ALA A 98 -0.99 3.53 11.70
N VAL A 99 -2.31 3.30 11.65
CA VAL A 99 -3.24 4.03 10.77
C VAL A 99 -3.29 5.52 11.10
N VAL A 100 -3.20 5.90 12.39
CA VAL A 100 -3.11 7.30 12.81
C VAL A 100 -1.78 7.92 12.33
N THR A 101 -0.64 7.23 12.49
CA THR A 101 0.66 7.70 12.01
C THR A 101 0.66 7.89 10.49
N GLU A 102 0.20 6.89 9.74
CA GLU A 102 0.05 6.97 8.28
C GLU A 102 -0.82 8.16 7.89
N SER A 103 -1.98 8.28 8.54
CA SER A 103 -2.91 9.35 8.28
C SER A 103 -2.32 10.74 8.53
N LEU A 104 -1.50 10.91 9.58
CA LEU A 104 -0.90 12.21 9.88
C LEU A 104 0.15 12.55 8.82
N GLY A 105 1.01 11.60 8.44
CA GLY A 105 1.96 11.76 7.33
C GLY A 105 1.25 12.12 6.01
N TYR A 106 0.17 11.41 5.68
CA TYR A 106 -0.67 11.72 4.53
C TYR A 106 -1.27 13.11 4.60
N SER A 107 -1.85 13.52 5.74
CA SER A 107 -2.44 14.85 5.90
C SER A 107 -1.41 15.97 5.74
N THR A 108 -0.18 15.78 6.23
CA THR A 108 0.92 16.73 6.02
C THR A 108 1.24 16.88 4.54
N LEU A 109 1.30 15.78 3.78
CA LEU A 109 1.55 15.79 2.34
C LEU A 109 0.39 16.41 1.55
N GLN A 110 -0.84 16.19 1.98
CA GLN A 110 -2.04 16.75 1.37
C GLN A 110 -2.08 18.29 1.45
N ALA A 111 -1.45 18.87 2.48
CA ALA A 111 -1.24 20.31 2.59
C ALA A 111 0.03 20.81 1.87
N GLY A 112 0.81 19.90 1.30
CA GLY A 112 2.14 20.16 0.75
C GLY A 112 2.15 20.63 -0.72
N PRO A 113 3.29 21.18 -1.17
CA PRO A 113 3.42 21.74 -2.52
C PRO A 113 3.37 20.67 -3.62
N GLU A 114 3.74 19.43 -3.30
CA GLU A 114 3.77 18.32 -4.25
C GLU A 114 2.36 17.91 -4.67
N PHE A 115 1.48 17.71 -3.70
CA PHE A 115 0.07 17.40 -3.96
C PHE A 115 -0.65 18.59 -4.62
N ALA A 116 -0.35 19.82 -4.18
CA ALA A 116 -0.89 21.03 -4.81
C ALA A 116 -0.51 21.14 -6.30
N ARG A 117 0.76 20.85 -6.64
CA ARG A 117 1.23 20.78 -8.03
C ARG A 117 0.50 19.71 -8.82
N TRP A 118 0.34 18.51 -8.26
CA TRP A 118 -0.40 17.44 -8.93
C TRP A 118 -1.86 17.81 -9.19
N LEU A 119 -2.56 18.42 -8.21
CA LEU A 119 -3.93 18.90 -8.39
C LEU A 119 -4.04 19.93 -9.52
N HIS A 120 -3.06 20.82 -9.62
CA HIS A 120 -2.99 21.80 -10.70
C HIS A 120 -2.76 21.14 -12.06
N GLU A 121 -1.81 20.20 -12.17
CA GLU A 121 -1.47 19.47 -13.40
C GLU A 121 -2.62 18.57 -13.88
N ARG A 122 -3.35 17.93 -12.97
CA ARG A 122 -4.51 17.06 -13.27
C ARG A 122 -5.67 17.84 -13.90
N GLY A 123 -5.85 19.09 -13.50
CA GLY A 123 -7.00 19.91 -13.90
C GLY A 123 -8.33 19.49 -13.24
N PRO A 124 -9.44 20.12 -13.66
CA PRO A 124 -10.76 19.88 -13.09
C PRO A 124 -11.28 18.50 -13.49
N VAL A 125 -11.88 17.79 -12.53
CA VAL A 125 -12.48 16.47 -12.75
C VAL A 125 -13.94 16.51 -12.35
N ARG A 126 -14.80 15.92 -13.18
CA ARG A 126 -16.21 15.71 -12.84
C ARG A 126 -16.35 14.40 -12.07
N MET A 127 -16.97 14.46 -10.89
CA MET A 127 -17.32 13.26 -10.15
C MET A 127 -18.42 12.48 -10.88
N PRO A 128 -18.19 11.20 -11.21
CA PRO A 128 -19.23 10.36 -11.78
C PRO A 128 -20.16 9.90 -10.66
N ASP A 129 -21.47 10.04 -10.89
CA ASP A 129 -22.49 9.44 -10.04
C ASP A 129 -22.69 7.98 -10.46
N ILE A 130 -22.27 7.05 -9.62
CA ILE A 130 -22.39 5.61 -9.86
C ILE A 130 -23.13 5.01 -8.69
N THR A 131 -24.35 4.53 -8.94
CA THR A 131 -25.15 3.86 -7.93
C THR A 131 -24.58 2.49 -7.59
N ASP A 132 -24.84 2.03 -6.36
CA ASP A 132 -24.48 0.68 -5.89
C ASP A 132 -22.96 0.38 -6.04
N PRO A 133 -22.07 1.21 -5.44
CA PRO A 133 -20.62 1.10 -5.63
C PRO A 133 -20.00 -0.13 -4.96
N VAL A 134 -20.73 -0.80 -4.06
CA VAL A 134 -20.36 -2.05 -3.39
C VAL A 134 -21.61 -2.92 -3.26
N ARG A 135 -21.50 -4.18 -3.68
CA ARG A 135 -22.55 -5.19 -3.55
C ARG A 135 -22.21 -6.19 -2.45
N ALA A 136 -23.06 -6.31 -1.45
CA ALA A 136 -22.95 -7.32 -0.42
C ALA A 136 -24.09 -8.34 -0.53
N ARG A 137 -23.76 -9.63 -0.36
CA ARG A 137 -24.75 -10.70 -0.20
C ARG A 137 -24.26 -11.70 0.82
N ARG A 138 -25.20 -12.34 1.52
CA ARG A 138 -24.91 -13.44 2.43
C ARG A 138 -25.21 -14.77 1.76
N ASP A 139 -24.30 -15.73 1.92
CA ASP A 139 -24.36 -17.08 1.41
C ASP A 139 -24.04 -18.03 2.57
N GLY A 140 -25.08 -18.56 3.23
CA GLY A 140 -24.93 -19.29 4.50
C GLY A 140 -24.34 -18.41 5.60
N ASP A 141 -23.21 -18.82 6.15
CA ASP A 141 -22.42 -18.12 7.17
C ASP A 141 -21.33 -17.20 6.59
N ILE A 142 -21.28 -17.04 5.25
CA ILE A 142 -20.29 -16.21 4.56
C ILE A 142 -20.93 -14.92 4.03
N VAL A 143 -20.32 -13.77 4.30
CA VAL A 143 -20.68 -12.50 3.66
C VAL A 143 -19.74 -12.23 2.48
N ARG A 144 -20.29 -12.13 1.28
CA ARG A 144 -19.55 -11.83 0.03
C ARG A 144 -19.75 -10.36 -0.32
N ILE A 145 -18.67 -9.61 -0.40
CA ILE A 145 -18.64 -8.17 -0.62
C ILE A 145 -17.82 -7.91 -1.88
N ALA A 146 -18.45 -7.31 -2.90
CA ALA A 146 -17.80 -7.01 -4.16
C ALA A 146 -17.80 -5.51 -4.44
N PHE A 147 -16.64 -4.93 -4.76
CA PHE A 147 -16.59 -3.61 -5.38
C PHE A 147 -17.34 -3.63 -6.72
N ASN A 148 -18.14 -2.61 -6.99
CA ASN A 148 -19.10 -2.62 -8.08
C ASN A 148 -19.13 -1.30 -8.87
N ARG A 149 -17.95 -0.84 -9.29
CA ARG A 149 -17.76 0.26 -10.26
C ARG A 149 -16.91 -0.23 -11.44
N PRO A 150 -17.30 -1.31 -12.14
CA PRO A 150 -16.45 -2.02 -13.12
C PRO A 150 -15.94 -1.11 -14.25
N GLN A 151 -16.75 -0.15 -14.68
CA GLN A 151 -16.43 0.88 -15.69
C GLN A 151 -15.32 1.85 -15.27
N ARG A 152 -14.92 1.85 -13.99
CA ARG A 152 -13.80 2.62 -13.45
C ARG A 152 -12.79 1.72 -12.76
N HIS A 153 -12.70 0.45 -13.14
CA HIS A 153 -11.83 -0.54 -12.49
C HIS A 153 -12.02 -0.59 -10.96
N ASN A 154 -13.25 -0.37 -10.50
CA ASN A 154 -13.58 -0.36 -9.07
C ASN A 154 -12.77 0.67 -8.26
N ALA A 155 -12.48 1.84 -8.84
CA ALA A 155 -11.88 2.95 -8.11
C ALA A 155 -12.66 3.24 -6.82
N PHE A 156 -11.94 3.45 -5.72
CA PHE A 156 -12.47 3.53 -4.37
C PHE A 156 -12.81 4.98 -4.01
N SER A 157 -14.09 5.30 -4.05
CA SER A 157 -14.68 6.60 -3.75
C SER A 157 -15.29 6.65 -2.34
N THR A 158 -15.78 7.82 -1.93
CA THR A 158 -16.34 8.09 -0.60
C THR A 158 -17.65 7.35 -0.38
N ASP A 159 -18.50 7.24 -1.41
CA ASP A 159 -19.71 6.41 -1.42
C ASP A 159 -19.37 4.90 -1.34
N ALA A 160 -18.34 4.46 -2.08
CA ALA A 160 -17.84 3.08 -2.01
C ALA A 160 -17.30 2.75 -0.62
N ARG A 161 -16.62 3.70 0.03
CA ARG A 161 -16.17 3.57 1.42
C ARG A 161 -17.33 3.40 2.38
N ALA A 162 -18.36 4.24 2.28
CA ALA A 162 -19.54 4.15 3.13
C ALA A 162 -20.23 2.78 2.96
N ALA A 163 -20.50 2.37 1.72
CA ALA A 163 -21.15 1.10 1.42
C ALA A 163 -20.31 -0.12 1.86
N LEU A 164 -18.98 -0.06 1.71
CA LEU A 164 -18.09 -1.10 2.22
C LEU A 164 -18.16 -1.21 3.75
N LEU A 165 -18.12 -0.08 4.46
CA LEU A 165 -18.19 -0.07 5.93
C LEU A 165 -19.53 -0.59 6.45
N GLU A 166 -20.63 -0.27 5.78
CA GLU A 166 -21.95 -0.85 6.09
C GLU A 166 -21.95 -2.38 5.94
N ALA A 167 -21.39 -2.89 4.84
CA ALA A 167 -21.29 -4.33 4.62
C ALA A 167 -20.38 -5.04 5.64
N LEU A 168 -19.24 -4.43 5.99
CA LEU A 168 -18.33 -4.96 7.01
C LEU A 168 -18.94 -4.91 8.41
N ALA A 169 -19.73 -3.88 8.73
CA ALA A 169 -20.40 -3.76 10.01
C ALA A 169 -21.38 -4.92 10.26
N VAL A 170 -22.08 -5.39 9.22
CA VAL A 170 -22.93 -6.60 9.31
C VAL A 170 -22.10 -7.79 9.76
N ALA A 171 -20.94 -8.03 9.14
CA ALA A 171 -20.05 -9.13 9.49
C ALA A 171 -19.41 -8.97 10.88
N GLN A 172 -19.22 -7.74 11.37
CA GLN A 172 -18.66 -7.50 12.70
C GLN A 172 -19.68 -7.74 13.81
N LEU A 173 -20.94 -7.36 13.59
CA LEU A 173 -21.99 -7.40 14.60
C LEU A 173 -22.72 -8.75 14.66
N ASP A 174 -22.74 -9.51 13.56
CA ASP A 174 -23.40 -10.81 13.52
C ASP A 174 -22.41 -11.96 13.84
N PRO A 175 -22.50 -12.60 15.03
CA PRO A 175 -21.62 -13.69 15.42
C PRO A 175 -21.82 -14.97 14.60
N SER A 176 -22.93 -15.10 13.86
CA SER A 176 -23.18 -16.23 12.96
C SER A 176 -22.45 -16.12 11.62
N VAL A 177 -21.77 -14.99 11.36
CA VAL A 177 -20.88 -14.86 10.20
C VAL A 177 -19.53 -15.48 10.51
N ALA A 178 -19.25 -16.61 9.85
CA ALA A 178 -18.02 -17.40 9.98
C ALA A 178 -16.97 -17.08 8.91
N GLY A 179 -17.29 -16.24 7.92
CA GLY A 179 -16.32 -15.82 6.92
C GLY A 179 -16.75 -14.59 6.13
N ILE A 180 -15.77 -13.90 5.54
CA ILE A 180 -16.02 -12.86 4.54
C ILE A 180 -15.19 -13.12 3.28
N VAL A 181 -15.70 -12.69 2.13
CA VAL A 181 -14.97 -12.69 0.86
C VAL A 181 -15.07 -11.31 0.25
N LEU A 182 -13.94 -10.61 0.14
CA LEU A 182 -13.81 -9.37 -0.60
C LEU A 182 -13.41 -9.68 -2.05
N SER A 183 -14.12 -9.11 -3.02
CA SER A 183 -13.85 -9.28 -4.45
C SER A 183 -14.13 -8.00 -5.24
N GLY A 184 -13.91 -8.00 -6.55
CA GLY A 184 -14.33 -6.91 -7.45
C GLY A 184 -15.19 -7.44 -8.61
N ASN A 185 -16.15 -6.64 -9.07
CA ASN A 185 -16.89 -6.93 -10.29
C ASN A 185 -16.16 -6.36 -11.52
N GLY A 186 -16.28 -7.05 -12.65
CA GLY A 186 -15.69 -6.60 -13.92
C GLY A 186 -14.18 -6.86 -14.01
N PRO A 187 -13.41 -6.00 -14.72
CA PRO A 187 -12.06 -6.32 -15.17
C PRO A 187 -10.98 -6.22 -14.08
N SER A 188 -11.29 -5.74 -12.88
CA SER A 188 -10.28 -5.52 -11.85
C SER A 188 -10.89 -5.68 -10.47
N PHE A 189 -10.07 -6.02 -9.49
CA PHE A 189 -10.47 -6.01 -8.09
C PHE A 189 -10.78 -4.59 -7.61
N CYS A 190 -9.78 -3.71 -7.59
CA CYS A 190 -9.89 -2.30 -7.21
C CYS A 190 -8.62 -1.55 -7.63
N SER A 191 -8.78 -0.47 -8.40
CA SER A 191 -7.67 0.34 -8.92
C SER A 191 -7.20 1.45 -7.97
N GLY A 192 -7.53 1.37 -6.67
CA GLY A 192 -7.13 2.37 -5.67
C GLY A 192 -8.12 3.52 -5.56
N GLY A 193 -7.74 4.59 -4.84
CA GLY A 193 -8.60 5.75 -4.60
C GLY A 193 -9.10 6.40 -5.90
N ASP A 194 -10.36 6.84 -5.93
CA ASP A 194 -10.90 7.54 -7.11
C ASP A 194 -10.19 8.89 -7.28
N LEU A 195 -9.40 9.01 -8.35
CA LEU A 195 -8.64 10.21 -8.67
C LEU A 195 -9.53 11.46 -8.76
N ALA A 196 -10.84 11.34 -8.97
CA ALA A 196 -11.77 12.46 -8.96
C ALA A 196 -12.02 13.07 -7.57
N GLU A 197 -11.78 12.32 -6.48
CA GLU A 197 -12.03 12.77 -5.11
C GLU A 197 -10.82 13.43 -4.44
N PHE A 198 -9.62 13.27 -5.02
CA PHE A 198 -8.45 13.91 -4.45
C PHE A 198 -8.58 15.43 -4.55
N GLY A 199 -8.49 16.09 -3.39
CA GLY A 199 -8.65 17.54 -3.24
C GLY A 199 -10.06 18.02 -2.92
N THR A 200 -11.04 17.11 -2.70
CA THR A 200 -12.43 17.51 -2.40
C THR A 200 -12.71 17.72 -0.91
N PHE A 201 -11.87 17.18 -0.01
CA PHE A 201 -11.96 17.48 1.42
C PHE A 201 -11.70 18.98 1.67
N ALA A 202 -12.47 19.57 2.59
CA ALA A 202 -12.34 20.98 2.95
C ALA A 202 -10.95 21.33 3.50
N ASP A 203 -10.37 20.41 4.28
CA ASP A 203 -9.08 20.59 4.93
C ASP A 203 -8.43 19.24 5.32
N PRO A 204 -7.11 19.21 5.57
CA PRO A 204 -6.39 17.99 5.95
C PRO A 204 -6.82 17.36 7.29
N ALA A 205 -7.40 18.13 8.22
CA ALA A 205 -7.88 17.59 9.50
C ALA A 205 -9.21 16.86 9.32
N SER A 206 -10.12 17.40 8.51
CA SER A 206 -11.33 16.69 8.09
C SER A 206 -10.99 15.39 7.36
N ALA A 207 -9.99 15.42 6.46
CA ALA A 207 -9.48 14.21 5.80
C ALA A 207 -8.84 13.22 6.79
N HIS A 208 -8.10 13.72 7.80
CA HIS A 208 -7.56 12.91 8.91
C HIS A 208 -8.65 12.11 9.61
N LEU A 209 -9.69 12.79 10.06
CA LEU A 209 -10.82 12.18 10.77
C LEU A 209 -11.57 11.20 9.87
N ALA A 210 -11.69 11.50 8.57
CA ALA A 210 -12.33 10.59 7.63
C ALA A 210 -11.59 9.24 7.53
N ARG A 211 -10.27 9.21 7.32
CA ARG A 211 -9.55 7.92 7.20
C ARG A 211 -9.40 7.17 8.51
N THR A 212 -9.45 7.86 9.66
CA THR A 212 -9.27 7.23 10.98
C THR A 212 -10.58 6.77 11.63
N ARG A 213 -11.68 7.52 11.45
CA ARG A 213 -12.99 7.19 12.04
C ARG A 213 -13.86 6.33 11.13
N TYR A 214 -13.69 6.45 9.81
CA TYR A 214 -14.40 5.67 8.80
C TYR A 214 -13.37 4.86 8.00
N SER A 215 -12.68 3.96 8.73
CA SER A 215 -11.52 3.23 8.24
C SER A 215 -11.87 1.78 7.87
N PRO A 216 -11.91 1.43 6.57
CA PRO A 216 -12.01 0.03 6.16
C PRO A 216 -10.86 -0.82 6.71
N ALA A 217 -9.66 -0.25 6.85
CA ALA A 217 -8.50 -0.92 7.43
C ALA A 217 -8.78 -1.45 8.85
N LEU A 218 -9.33 -0.60 9.73
CA LEU A 218 -9.65 -1.00 11.11
C LEU A 218 -10.78 -2.04 11.16
N ALA A 219 -11.77 -1.90 10.28
CA ALA A 219 -12.87 -2.88 10.19
C ALA A 219 -12.37 -4.25 9.71
N LEU A 220 -11.52 -4.28 8.67
CA LEU A 220 -10.91 -5.49 8.12
C LEU A 220 -9.93 -6.12 9.11
N ASP A 221 -9.11 -5.35 9.81
CA ASP A 221 -8.18 -5.85 10.84
C ASP A 221 -8.93 -6.53 12.00
N ALA A 222 -10.03 -5.93 12.48
CA ALA A 222 -10.87 -6.54 13.50
C ALA A 222 -11.54 -7.83 13.00
N LEU A 223 -12.01 -7.87 11.75
CA LEU A 223 -12.59 -9.07 11.14
C LEU A 223 -11.54 -10.16 10.95
N THR A 224 -10.35 -9.83 10.47
CA THR A 224 -9.24 -10.77 10.32
C THR A 224 -8.79 -11.33 11.66
N THR A 225 -8.76 -10.50 12.72
CA THR A 225 -8.47 -10.98 14.08
C THR A 225 -9.51 -12.01 14.55
N ARG A 226 -10.79 -11.80 14.22
CA ARG A 226 -11.88 -12.72 14.60
C ARG A 226 -11.95 -13.98 13.73
N LEU A 227 -11.76 -13.84 12.42
CA LEU A 227 -12.03 -14.87 11.41
C LEU A 227 -10.78 -15.60 10.93
N GLY A 228 -9.59 -15.05 11.20
CA GLY A 228 -8.33 -15.55 10.64
C GLY A 228 -8.39 -15.65 9.11
N ARG A 229 -8.05 -16.84 8.60
CA ARG A 229 -8.04 -17.16 7.16
C ARG A 229 -9.41 -17.15 6.49
N ALA A 230 -10.50 -17.14 7.27
CA ALA A 230 -11.85 -17.03 6.72
C ALA A 230 -12.23 -15.58 6.34
N CYS A 231 -11.40 -14.58 6.70
CA CYS A 231 -11.42 -13.26 6.09
C CYS A 231 -10.58 -13.29 4.80
N ARG A 232 -11.23 -13.39 3.64
CA ARG A 232 -10.56 -13.66 2.36
C ARG A 232 -10.67 -12.49 1.38
N ALA A 233 -9.65 -12.31 0.55
CA ALA A 233 -9.73 -11.51 -0.67
C ALA A 233 -9.47 -12.39 -1.90
N GLU A 234 -10.37 -12.32 -2.88
CA GLU A 234 -10.23 -12.95 -4.19
C GLU A 234 -9.97 -11.82 -5.20
N VAL A 235 -8.73 -11.72 -5.70
CA VAL A 235 -8.25 -10.56 -6.46
C VAL A 235 -7.86 -10.92 -7.90
N HIS A 236 -8.06 -9.98 -8.82
CA HIS A 236 -7.75 -10.13 -10.24
C HIS A 236 -7.52 -8.78 -10.92
N GLY A 237 -6.88 -8.81 -12.09
CA GLY A 237 -6.62 -7.61 -12.89
C GLY A 237 -5.81 -6.57 -12.10
N ARG A 238 -6.34 -5.35 -11.97
CA ARG A 238 -5.65 -4.28 -11.22
C ARG A 238 -5.99 -4.32 -9.73
N VAL A 239 -4.96 -4.41 -8.90
CA VAL A 239 -5.02 -4.35 -7.43
C VAL A 239 -4.06 -3.24 -6.97
N MET A 240 -4.54 -2.01 -7.00
CA MET A 240 -3.70 -0.81 -6.85
C MET A 240 -4.11 0.01 -5.63
N GLY A 241 -3.16 0.71 -5.02
CA GLY A 241 -3.38 1.65 -3.92
C GLY A 241 -4.33 1.07 -2.87
N SER A 242 -5.37 1.81 -2.49
CA SER A 242 -6.34 1.37 -1.48
C SER A 242 -6.94 -0.03 -1.72
N GLY A 243 -7.04 -0.49 -2.97
CA GLY A 243 -7.43 -1.86 -3.29
C GLY A 243 -6.44 -2.89 -2.74
N LEU A 244 -5.15 -2.71 -3.02
CA LEU A 244 -4.10 -3.55 -2.44
C LEU A 244 -4.04 -3.43 -0.92
N GLU A 245 -4.15 -2.21 -0.40
CA GLU A 245 -4.09 -1.95 1.05
C GLU A 245 -5.19 -2.73 1.80
N MET A 246 -6.42 -2.73 1.27
CA MET A 246 -7.55 -3.47 1.84
C MET A 246 -7.40 -4.99 1.67
N ALA A 247 -6.98 -5.46 0.49
CA ALA A 247 -6.75 -6.89 0.27
C ALA A 247 -5.71 -7.45 1.26
N ALA A 248 -4.62 -6.70 1.49
CA ALA A 248 -3.54 -7.11 2.39
C ALA A 248 -3.96 -7.24 3.87
N PHE A 249 -5.07 -6.60 4.29
CA PHE A 249 -5.64 -6.81 5.64
C PHE A 249 -6.37 -8.15 5.79
N CYS A 250 -6.78 -8.79 4.71
CA CYS A 250 -7.46 -10.09 4.77
C CYS A 250 -6.49 -11.18 5.25
N GLY A 251 -7.01 -12.19 5.94
CA GLY A 251 -6.22 -13.30 6.46
C GLY A 251 -5.79 -14.32 5.39
N TRP A 252 -6.37 -14.26 4.20
CA TRP A 252 -5.96 -15.05 3.03
C TRP A 252 -6.26 -14.28 1.74
N VAL A 253 -5.29 -14.17 0.84
CA VAL A 253 -5.41 -13.46 -0.45
C VAL A 253 -5.10 -14.43 -1.58
N THR A 254 -6.10 -14.73 -2.40
CA THR A 254 -5.93 -15.51 -3.64
C THR A 254 -5.94 -14.56 -4.82
N ALA A 255 -4.86 -14.59 -5.62
CA ALA A 255 -4.72 -13.84 -6.85
C ALA A 255 -5.03 -14.71 -8.07
N ARG A 256 -5.46 -14.10 -9.18
CA ARG A 256 -5.38 -14.74 -10.50
C ARG A 256 -4.02 -14.48 -11.14
N GLY A 257 -3.58 -15.37 -12.02
CA GLY A 257 -2.29 -15.21 -12.71
C GLY A 257 -2.11 -13.92 -13.53
N ASP A 258 -3.19 -13.25 -13.95
CA ASP A 258 -3.14 -11.96 -14.67
C ASP A 258 -3.16 -10.72 -13.75
N THR A 259 -3.03 -10.93 -12.44
CA THR A 259 -3.11 -9.85 -11.45
C THR A 259 -1.84 -9.03 -11.40
N VAL A 260 -2.01 -7.71 -11.31
CA VAL A 260 -0.93 -6.73 -11.16
C VAL A 260 -1.18 -5.88 -9.91
N PHE A 261 -0.15 -5.77 -9.06
CA PHE A 261 -0.19 -5.11 -7.76
C PHE A 261 0.72 -3.88 -7.73
N GLY A 262 0.30 -2.79 -7.07
CA GLY A 262 1.18 -1.64 -6.87
C GLY A 262 0.61 -0.55 -5.97
N LEU A 263 1.50 0.36 -5.54
CA LEU A 263 1.21 1.51 -4.67
C LEU A 263 1.63 2.82 -5.37
N PRO A 264 0.77 3.40 -6.22
CA PRO A 264 1.15 4.50 -7.12
C PRO A 264 1.17 5.89 -6.46
N GLU A 265 0.87 6.00 -5.16
CA GLU A 265 0.55 7.24 -4.44
C GLU A 265 1.64 8.31 -4.53
N LEU A 266 2.92 7.90 -4.65
CA LEU A 266 4.02 8.85 -4.76
C LEU A 266 3.87 9.78 -5.98
N SER A 267 3.28 9.29 -7.07
CA SER A 267 3.03 10.10 -8.27
C SER A 267 1.98 11.20 -8.08
N LEU A 268 1.25 11.18 -6.96
CA LEU A 268 0.35 12.24 -6.53
C LEU A 268 1.02 13.19 -5.52
N GLY A 269 2.27 12.95 -5.12
CA GLY A 269 2.89 13.62 -3.98
C GLY A 269 2.35 13.16 -2.63
N LEU A 270 1.89 11.91 -2.56
CA LEU A 270 1.28 11.29 -1.38
C LEU A 270 1.95 9.94 -1.05
N ILE A 271 1.49 9.31 0.02
CA ILE A 271 1.84 7.95 0.43
C ILE A 271 0.55 7.10 0.52
N PRO A 272 0.63 5.76 0.67
CA PRO A 272 -0.54 4.95 0.99
C PRO A 272 -1.31 5.55 2.19
N GLY A 273 -2.64 5.54 2.11
CA GLY A 273 -3.50 6.29 3.03
C GLY A 273 -4.76 5.55 3.45
N ALA A 274 -4.86 4.27 3.12
CA ALA A 274 -5.94 3.36 3.51
C ALA A 274 -5.41 2.17 4.34
N GLY A 275 -4.29 2.38 5.06
CA GLY A 275 -3.64 1.41 5.94
C GLY A 275 -2.52 0.59 5.29
N GLY A 276 -2.10 0.93 4.07
CA GLY A 276 -1.09 0.22 3.28
C GLY A 276 0.28 0.15 3.92
N THR A 277 0.70 1.21 4.60
CA THR A 277 1.95 1.21 5.37
C THR A 277 1.91 0.23 6.55
N VAL A 278 0.72 -0.31 6.86
CA VAL A 278 0.49 -1.32 7.89
C VAL A 278 0.30 -2.70 7.27
N SER A 279 -0.73 -2.89 6.44
CA SER A 279 -1.14 -4.21 5.94
C SER A 279 -0.12 -4.81 4.96
N VAL A 280 0.36 -4.00 4.00
CA VAL A 280 1.38 -4.43 3.04
C VAL A 280 2.70 -4.69 3.76
N THR A 281 3.08 -3.80 4.68
CA THR A 281 4.28 -3.98 5.52
C THR A 281 4.23 -5.25 6.36
N ARG A 282 3.07 -5.61 6.93
CA ARG A 282 2.92 -6.88 7.67
C ARG A 282 3.20 -8.10 6.78
N ARG A 283 2.75 -8.06 5.52
CA ARG A 283 2.97 -9.14 4.55
C ARG A 283 4.42 -9.19 4.04
N ILE A 284 4.88 -8.14 3.37
CA ILE A 284 6.16 -8.17 2.62
C ILE A 284 7.31 -7.44 3.33
N GLY A 285 7.03 -6.70 4.39
CA GLY A 285 8.02 -5.97 5.18
C GLY A 285 8.19 -4.55 4.66
N ARG A 286 8.77 -3.69 5.50
CA ARG A 286 8.88 -2.26 5.18
C ARG A 286 9.76 -2.00 3.95
N TRP A 287 10.77 -2.84 3.71
CA TRP A 287 11.71 -2.67 2.60
C TRP A 287 11.04 -2.85 1.24
N ARG A 288 10.36 -4.00 1.01
CA ARG A 288 9.59 -4.23 -0.22
C ARG A 288 8.40 -3.28 -0.36
N THR A 289 7.76 -2.91 0.76
CA THR A 289 6.69 -1.89 0.75
C THR A 289 7.23 -0.52 0.30
N ALA A 290 8.37 -0.10 0.86
CA ALA A 290 9.04 1.14 0.46
C ALA A 290 9.45 1.09 -1.01
N TYR A 291 9.98 -0.04 -1.49
CA TYR A 291 10.31 -0.22 -2.90
C TYR A 291 9.08 -0.02 -3.81
N LEU A 292 7.94 -0.66 -3.52
CA LEU A 292 6.70 -0.50 -4.31
C LEU A 292 6.25 0.97 -4.39
N VAL A 293 6.27 1.69 -3.25
CA VAL A 293 5.85 3.10 -3.22
C VAL A 293 6.86 4.00 -3.93
N LEU A 294 8.15 3.86 -3.60
CA LEU A 294 9.20 4.77 -4.06
C LEU A 294 9.53 4.58 -5.55
N SER A 295 9.58 3.34 -6.03
CA SER A 295 9.74 3.04 -7.47
C SER A 295 8.47 3.33 -8.26
N GLY A 296 7.29 3.18 -7.64
CA GLY A 296 6.00 3.19 -8.35
C GLY A 296 5.84 2.01 -9.32
N HIS A 297 6.69 0.99 -9.24
CA HIS A 297 6.57 -0.22 -10.04
C HIS A 297 5.41 -1.07 -9.58
N THR A 298 4.95 -1.91 -10.51
CA THR A 298 4.00 -2.96 -10.21
C THR A 298 4.69 -4.31 -10.16
N VAL A 299 4.17 -5.22 -9.35
CA VAL A 299 4.58 -6.63 -9.34
C VAL A 299 3.44 -7.50 -9.85
N ASP A 300 3.81 -8.57 -10.55
CA ASP A 300 2.86 -9.59 -11.02
C ASP A 300 2.48 -10.57 -9.91
N ALA A 301 1.57 -11.51 -10.22
CA ALA A 301 1.09 -12.50 -9.28
C ALA A 301 2.19 -13.46 -8.78
N GLU A 302 3.14 -13.83 -9.64
CA GLU A 302 4.27 -14.71 -9.28
C GLU A 302 5.20 -14.03 -8.28
N THR A 303 5.61 -12.79 -8.55
CA THR A 303 6.43 -11.99 -7.65
C THR A 303 5.68 -11.71 -6.34
N ALA A 304 4.38 -11.39 -6.41
CA ALA A 304 3.55 -11.17 -5.23
C ALA A 304 3.48 -12.42 -4.34
N LEU A 305 3.34 -13.62 -4.93
CA LEU A 305 3.36 -14.88 -4.20
C LEU A 305 4.74 -15.14 -3.59
N ALA A 306 5.81 -14.99 -4.36
CA ALA A 306 7.19 -15.17 -3.89
C ALA A 306 7.54 -14.21 -2.73
N TRP A 307 6.92 -13.02 -2.71
CA TRP A 307 7.11 -12.06 -1.63
C TRP A 307 6.22 -12.32 -0.40
N GLY A 308 5.21 -13.18 -0.51
CA GLY A 308 4.17 -13.38 0.50
C GLY A 308 3.15 -12.23 0.56
N LEU A 309 3.06 -11.41 -0.49
CA LEU A 309 2.02 -10.38 -0.61
C LEU A 309 0.65 -11.03 -0.80
N VAL A 310 0.61 -12.14 -1.52
CA VAL A 310 -0.55 -13.02 -1.66
C VAL A 310 -0.20 -14.42 -1.19
N ASP A 311 -1.24 -15.21 -0.92
CA ASP A 311 -1.10 -16.54 -0.37
C ASP A 311 -1.26 -17.67 -1.40
N GLU A 312 -1.88 -17.35 -2.55
CA GLU A 312 -2.16 -18.24 -3.68
C GLU A 312 -2.25 -17.42 -4.98
N ALA A 313 -1.77 -17.97 -6.11
CA ALA A 313 -1.76 -17.32 -7.44
C ALA A 313 -1.98 -18.33 -8.58
#